data_AF-A0A813IVU0-F1
#
_entry.id   AF-A0A813IVU0-F1
#
_cell.length_a   1.000
_cell.length_b   1.000
_cell.length_c   1.000
_cell.angle_alpha   90.00
_cell.angle_beta   90.00
_cell.angle_gamma   90.00
#
_symmetry.space_group_name_H-M   'P 1'
#
loop_
_entity.id
_entity.type
_entity.pdbx_description
1 polymer ?
#
loop_
_entity_poly.entity_id
_entity_poly.type
_entity_poly.pdbx_seq_one_letter_code
_entity_poly.pdbx_strand_id
1 'polypeptide(L)'
;MPPAKRWRPVVAPPGNCKASVDDWKTHPRLLRHLRRFVDSPDACRVLSRYSAQAQHLDCEKLLRIAVHVGAWVALLPVEQAAALPSGREDVTPPSPVQLLARILRLRGRSNITDWLQGVLHLVAIRLRDVRGNVQGKGAMPWAELRRSMPKAIWRELRNQSPAIPTWSESKRCLAAGDLTADPVEFPIVQQDQPQQQQATITQYSGLASEALTELAWLPEVSELCGRKAARRFQRDAAAFFNAELKERSLRVADLEERFAAAVASKSWDQLCCLIREAAAALAAPQQKASLNEAVAPMPEDACERLLENLQGRLRKLICKALHYLDLADPGTASQMEPALMFMKLLIQRFEARGPLQEARAAKQWLRLQGGLLIAEVVEQTEKNWENSTCGRREASLKTTRGGVYRPNSKTQSLPHVRDTRQDISLKCDKCGLELRSSWVFEHRGRIATVTPVNGHTSCGGKYVPTDAQIPIVLDISANLEICLHDTRRNQCPKCDGKHICPHKKQVFKCQVCKPRGDPKQKRHAPRGLTK
;
A
#
# COMPACT_ATOMS: atom_id res chain seq x y z
N MET A 1 -24.76 -12.76 0.92
CA MET A 1 -23.32 -12.46 1.17
C MET A 1 -22.59 -12.52 -0.17
N PRO A 2 -22.05 -11.39 -0.68
CA PRO A 2 -21.33 -11.39 -1.96
C PRO A 2 -19.97 -12.09 -1.81
N PRO A 3 -19.45 -12.72 -2.88
CA PRO A 3 -18.07 -13.20 -2.88
C PRO A 3 -17.11 -12.00 -2.86
N ALA A 4 -16.15 -12.04 -1.95
CA ALA A 4 -15.11 -11.02 -1.82
C ALA A 4 -14.39 -10.82 -3.16
N LYS A 5 -14.28 -9.56 -3.61
CA LYS A 5 -13.36 -9.18 -4.69
C LYS A 5 -11.98 -9.70 -4.32
N ARG A 6 -11.41 -10.57 -5.16
CA ARG A 6 -10.03 -11.02 -5.02
C ARG A 6 -9.11 -9.81 -5.16
N TRP A 7 -8.52 -9.43 -4.04
CA TRP A 7 -7.34 -8.59 -3.95
C TRP A 7 -6.25 -9.13 -4.89
N ARG A 8 -5.60 -8.23 -5.64
CA ARG A 8 -4.26 -8.51 -6.19
C ARG A 8 -3.25 -8.01 -5.16
N PRO A 9 -2.32 -8.83 -4.68
CA PRO A 9 -1.35 -8.39 -3.69
C PRO A 9 -0.32 -7.47 -4.35
N VAL A 10 -0.26 -6.22 -3.87
CA VAL A 10 0.99 -5.46 -3.76
C VAL A 10 1.90 -6.28 -2.85
N VAL A 11 3.17 -6.43 -3.21
CA VAL A 11 4.18 -7.35 -2.62
C VAL A 11 3.89 -7.62 -1.14
N ALA A 12 3.25 -8.76 -0.86
CA ALA A 12 3.04 -9.20 0.50
C ALA A 12 4.42 -9.40 1.17
N PRO A 13 4.58 -9.17 2.50
CA PRO A 13 5.67 -9.84 3.23
C PRO A 13 5.62 -11.33 2.83
N PRO A 14 6.77 -12.01 2.65
CA PRO A 14 6.86 -13.27 1.90
C PRO A 14 5.63 -14.12 2.21
N GLY A 15 4.78 -14.32 1.18
CA GLY A 15 3.37 -14.74 1.25
C GLY A 15 3.14 -16.11 1.85
N ASN A 16 3.60 -16.27 3.07
CA ASN A 16 3.51 -17.42 3.93
C ASN A 16 3.00 -16.86 5.25
N CYS A 17 1.83 -17.31 5.64
CA CYS A 17 1.26 -17.22 6.98
C CYS A 17 2.14 -17.92 8.05
N LYS A 18 3.44 -18.07 7.77
CA LYS A 18 4.45 -18.83 8.51
C LYS A 18 5.57 -17.96 9.05
N ALA A 19 5.50 -16.63 8.92
CA ALA A 19 6.38 -15.77 9.70
C ALA A 19 6.20 -16.15 11.17
N SER A 20 7.31 -16.47 11.83
CA SER A 20 7.29 -16.93 13.20
C SER A 20 6.76 -15.83 14.12
N VAL A 21 6.30 -16.21 15.31
CA VAL A 21 5.89 -15.25 16.34
C VAL A 21 7.01 -14.24 16.62
N ASP A 22 8.26 -14.69 16.60
CA ASP A 22 9.42 -13.85 16.88
C ASP A 22 9.70 -12.86 15.74
N ASP A 23 9.49 -13.26 14.47
CA ASP A 23 9.57 -12.35 13.32
C ASP A 23 8.59 -11.17 13.45
N TRP A 24 7.39 -11.44 13.99
CA TRP A 24 6.40 -10.40 14.22
C TRP A 24 6.77 -9.50 15.41
N LYS A 25 7.31 -10.05 16.50
CA LYS A 25 7.76 -9.25 17.66
C LYS A 25 8.88 -8.27 17.29
N THR A 26 9.82 -8.71 16.45
CA THR A 26 10.94 -7.88 16.00
C THR A 26 10.64 -7.09 14.73
N HIS A 27 9.41 -7.18 14.21
CA HIS A 27 9.08 -6.57 12.93
C HIS A 27 9.28 -5.04 12.99
N PRO A 28 10.16 -4.45 12.14
CA PRO A 28 10.53 -3.02 12.23
C PRO A 28 9.34 -2.07 12.20
N ARG A 29 8.35 -2.36 11.34
CA ARG A 29 7.09 -1.60 11.25
C ARG A 29 6.29 -1.58 12.56
N LEU A 30 6.12 -2.73 13.23
CA LEU A 30 5.39 -2.79 14.50
C LEU A 30 6.15 -2.06 15.61
N LEU A 31 7.47 -2.24 15.66
CA LEU A 31 8.35 -1.50 16.57
C LEU A 31 8.33 0.01 16.32
N ARG A 32 8.14 0.46 15.07
CA ARG A 32 7.96 1.89 14.75
C ARG A 32 6.63 2.41 15.29
N HIS A 33 5.54 1.67 15.12
CA HIS A 33 4.24 2.05 15.66
C HIS A 33 4.25 2.09 17.19
N LEU A 34 4.95 1.16 17.84
CA LEU A 34 5.17 1.14 19.28
C LEU A 34 5.99 2.35 19.74
N ARG A 35 7.19 2.56 19.18
CA ARG A 35 8.07 3.69 19.52
C ARG A 35 7.35 5.02 19.35
N ARG A 36 6.68 5.24 18.22
CA ARG A 36 5.91 6.47 17.99
C ARG A 36 4.79 6.70 19.02
N PHE A 37 4.24 5.63 19.60
CA PHE A 37 3.24 5.73 20.65
C PHE A 37 3.89 6.01 22.01
N VAL A 38 4.95 5.29 22.36
CA VAL A 38 5.72 5.47 23.60
C VAL A 38 6.38 6.85 23.68
N ASP A 39 7.00 7.29 22.58
CA ASP A 39 7.67 8.59 22.46
C ASP A 39 6.67 9.76 22.29
N SER A 40 5.37 9.49 22.21
CA SER A 40 4.37 10.53 22.08
C SER A 40 4.25 11.28 23.40
N PRO A 41 4.45 12.61 23.44
CA PRO A 41 4.33 13.39 24.68
C PRO A 41 2.90 13.36 25.26
N ASP A 42 1.93 12.95 24.44
CA ASP A 42 0.52 12.86 24.81
C ASP A 42 -0.10 11.59 24.21
N ALA A 43 0.25 10.43 24.79
CA ALA A 43 -0.31 9.13 24.42
C ALA A 43 -1.85 9.10 24.61
N CYS A 44 -2.36 9.83 25.62
CA CYS A 44 -3.78 10.01 25.89
C CYS A 44 -4.52 10.55 24.68
N ARG A 45 -4.04 11.66 24.11
CA ARG A 45 -4.64 12.29 22.93
C ARG A 45 -4.56 11.41 21.69
N VAL A 46 -3.49 10.62 21.56
CA VAL A 46 -3.40 9.62 20.50
C VAL A 46 -4.55 8.62 20.63
N LEU A 47 -4.74 8.00 21.80
CA LEU A 47 -5.82 7.05 22.06
C LEU A 47 -7.21 7.67 21.85
N SER A 48 -7.45 8.88 22.36
CA SER A 48 -8.70 9.62 22.16
C SER A 48 -9.00 9.85 20.69
N ARG A 49 -7.99 10.26 19.90
CA ARG A 49 -8.15 10.48 18.46
C ARG A 49 -8.51 9.19 17.73
N TYR A 50 -7.83 8.09 18.01
CA TYR A 50 -8.14 6.79 17.39
C TYR A 50 -9.54 6.29 17.81
N SER A 51 -9.93 6.50 19.06
CA SER A 51 -11.26 6.14 19.58
C SER A 51 -12.39 6.94 18.92
N ALA A 52 -12.21 8.25 18.75
CA ALA A 52 -13.18 9.12 18.07
C ALA A 52 -13.29 8.76 16.58
N GLN A 53 -12.15 8.57 15.91
CA GLN A 53 -12.12 8.20 14.49
C GLN A 53 -12.78 6.84 14.23
N ALA A 54 -12.55 5.83 15.07
CA ALA A 54 -13.04 4.47 14.85
C ALA A 54 -14.57 4.37 14.65
N GLN A 55 -15.35 5.34 15.13
CA GLN A 55 -16.81 5.34 15.01
C GLN A 55 -17.32 5.71 13.61
N HIS A 56 -16.52 6.44 12.83
CA HIS A 56 -16.94 7.02 11.55
C HIS A 56 -16.16 6.50 10.35
N LEU A 57 -15.16 5.65 10.59
CA LEU A 57 -14.29 5.15 9.53
C LEU A 57 -14.91 3.98 8.78
N ASP A 58 -14.58 3.91 7.49
CA ASP A 58 -14.81 2.72 6.70
C ASP A 58 -14.02 1.52 7.24
N CYS A 59 -14.38 0.33 6.76
CA CYS A 59 -13.76 -0.90 7.22
C CYS A 59 -12.23 -0.94 6.98
N GLU A 60 -11.73 -0.32 5.91
CA GLU A 60 -10.32 -0.39 5.55
C GLU A 60 -9.46 0.44 6.51
N LYS A 61 -9.87 1.69 6.75
CA LYS A 61 -9.22 2.57 7.72
C LYS A 61 -9.31 1.99 9.13
N LEU A 62 -10.43 1.35 9.47
CA LEU A 62 -10.59 0.66 10.74
C LEU A 62 -9.61 -0.52 10.91
N LEU A 63 -9.37 -1.31 9.85
CA LEU A 63 -8.37 -2.39 9.85
C LEU A 63 -6.95 -1.85 10.06
N ARG A 64 -6.61 -0.72 9.42
CA ARG A 64 -5.31 -0.06 9.60
C ARG A 64 -5.10 0.41 11.05
N ILE A 65 -6.12 1.02 11.64
CA ILE A 65 -6.11 1.40 13.06
C ILE A 65 -5.95 0.16 13.94
N ALA A 66 -6.66 -0.93 13.65
CA ALA A 66 -6.57 -2.18 14.42
C ALA A 66 -5.13 -2.74 14.43
N VAL A 67 -4.39 -2.62 13.32
CA VAL A 67 -2.96 -3.01 13.25
C VAL A 67 -2.11 -2.15 14.19
N HIS A 68 -2.30 -0.82 14.19
CA HIS A 68 -1.52 0.07 15.06
C HIS A 68 -1.78 -0.22 16.54
N VAL A 69 -3.07 -0.25 16.94
CA VAL A 69 -3.45 -0.49 18.33
C VAL A 69 -3.11 -1.92 18.75
N GLY A 70 -3.26 -2.89 17.84
CA GLY A 70 -2.85 -4.27 18.05
C GLY A 70 -1.35 -4.41 18.33
N ALA A 71 -0.51 -3.65 17.64
CA ALA A 71 0.92 -3.62 17.90
C ALA A 71 1.24 -3.12 19.32
N TRP A 72 0.55 -2.07 19.78
CA TRP A 72 0.72 -1.55 21.14
C TRP A 72 0.30 -2.58 22.18
N VAL A 73 -0.86 -3.21 22.01
CA VAL A 73 -1.36 -4.23 22.94
C VAL A 73 -0.43 -5.45 23.00
N ALA A 74 0.13 -5.84 21.85
CA ALA A 74 1.03 -6.98 21.76
C ALA A 74 2.40 -6.73 22.41
N LEU A 75 2.93 -5.50 22.30
CA LEU A 75 4.35 -5.21 22.57
C LEU A 75 4.59 -4.32 23.80
N LEU A 76 3.60 -3.60 24.31
CA LEU A 76 3.73 -2.84 25.56
C LEU A 76 3.80 -3.79 26.79
N PRO A 77 4.41 -3.34 27.91
CA PRO A 77 4.23 -3.98 29.22
C PRO A 77 2.75 -4.19 29.56
N VAL A 78 2.42 -5.25 30.30
CA VAL A 78 1.02 -5.68 30.53
C VAL A 78 0.24 -4.55 31.20
N GLU A 79 0.89 -3.92 32.17
CA GLU A 79 0.41 -2.83 32.99
C GLU A 79 0.11 -1.61 32.12
N GLN A 80 1.04 -1.24 31.24
CA GLN A 80 0.89 -0.08 30.34
C GLN A 80 -0.18 -0.30 29.26
N ALA A 81 -0.31 -1.53 28.74
CA ALA A 81 -1.34 -1.86 27.76
C ALA A 81 -2.75 -1.79 28.36
N ALA A 82 -2.90 -2.13 29.63
CA ALA A 82 -4.17 -2.16 30.35
C ALA A 82 -4.51 -0.85 31.08
N ALA A 83 -3.49 -0.08 31.47
CA ALA A 83 -3.64 1.13 32.25
C ALA A 83 -4.48 2.18 31.51
N LEU A 84 -5.40 2.80 32.25
CA LEU A 84 -6.03 4.02 31.81
C LEU A 84 -4.99 5.14 31.94
N PRO A 85 -4.72 5.90 30.88
CA PRO A 85 -3.84 7.04 30.99
C PRO A 85 -4.42 8.05 32.00
N SER A 86 -3.59 8.50 32.95
CA SER A 86 -3.95 9.55 33.91
C SER A 86 -4.15 10.88 33.18
N GLY A 87 -5.38 11.15 32.75
CA GLY A 87 -5.79 12.38 32.08
C GLY A 87 -6.60 13.30 33.00
N ARG A 88 -6.82 14.55 32.56
CA ARG A 88 -7.77 15.48 33.21
C ARG A 88 -9.15 14.82 33.35
N GLU A 89 -9.83 15.13 34.46
CA GLU A 89 -11.02 14.43 34.96
C GLU A 89 -12.18 14.31 33.96
N ASP A 90 -12.25 15.17 32.95
CA ASP A 90 -13.44 15.28 32.10
C ASP A 90 -13.58 14.19 31.02
N VAL A 91 -12.48 13.56 30.56
CA VAL A 91 -12.55 12.48 29.55
C VAL A 91 -11.41 11.50 29.75
N THR A 92 -11.69 10.34 30.35
CA THR A 92 -10.70 9.26 30.48
C THR A 92 -10.57 8.53 29.13
N PRO A 93 -9.42 8.62 28.42
CA PRO A 93 -9.22 7.88 27.19
C PRO A 93 -9.24 6.37 27.43
N PRO A 94 -9.71 5.56 26.47
CA PRO A 94 -9.64 4.11 26.60
C PRO A 94 -8.17 3.65 26.59
N SER A 95 -7.84 2.63 27.38
CA SER A 95 -6.53 1.98 27.28
C SER A 95 -6.34 1.32 25.90
N PRO A 96 -5.10 1.04 25.45
CA PRO A 96 -4.85 0.32 24.21
C PRO A 96 -5.68 -0.97 24.07
N VAL A 97 -5.78 -1.75 25.16
CA VAL A 97 -6.57 -3.00 25.21
C VAL A 97 -8.06 -2.73 24.98
N GLN A 98 -8.63 -1.74 25.66
CA GLN A 98 -10.04 -1.36 25.51
C GLN A 98 -10.34 -0.85 24.10
N LEU A 99 -9.44 -0.01 23.57
CA LEU A 99 -9.57 0.55 22.23
C LEU A 99 -9.55 -0.55 21.16
N LEU A 100 -8.62 -1.50 21.25
CA LEU A 100 -8.55 -2.63 20.32
C LEU A 100 -9.81 -3.49 20.39
N ALA A 101 -10.30 -3.80 21.60
CA ALA A 101 -11.54 -4.55 21.78
C ALA A 101 -12.72 -3.85 21.11
N ARG A 102 -12.83 -2.52 21.26
CA ARG A 102 -13.85 -1.71 20.61
C ARG A 102 -13.73 -1.75 19.08
N ILE A 103 -12.54 -1.54 18.53
CA ILE A 103 -12.28 -1.56 17.08
C ILE A 103 -12.64 -2.92 16.47
N LEU A 104 -12.27 -4.03 17.12
CA LEU A 104 -12.56 -5.38 16.63
C LEU A 104 -14.06 -5.68 16.59
N ARG A 105 -14.85 -5.11 17.52
CA ARG A 105 -16.33 -5.19 17.48
C ARG A 105 -16.92 -4.37 16.35
N LEU A 106 -16.46 -3.13 16.18
CA LEU A 106 -16.92 -2.23 15.11
C LEU A 106 -16.63 -2.80 13.71
N ARG A 107 -15.52 -3.54 13.55
CA ARG A 107 -15.14 -4.19 12.30
C ARG A 107 -16.17 -5.22 11.81
N GLY A 108 -16.91 -5.86 12.70
CA GLY A 108 -17.84 -6.93 12.33
C GLY A 108 -17.15 -8.12 11.65
N ARG A 109 -17.75 -8.64 10.56
CA ARG A 109 -17.32 -9.89 9.88
C ARG A 109 -16.42 -9.66 8.66
N SER A 110 -15.85 -8.47 8.50
CA SER A 110 -14.95 -8.18 7.37
C SER A 110 -13.71 -9.07 7.37
N ASN A 111 -13.20 -9.33 6.17
CA ASN A 111 -11.98 -10.11 6.00
C ASN A 111 -10.80 -9.42 6.70
N ILE A 112 -10.03 -10.22 7.43
CA ILE A 112 -8.84 -9.77 8.14
C ILE A 112 -7.69 -9.75 7.13
N THR A 113 -6.91 -8.68 7.10
CA THR A 113 -5.69 -8.61 6.29
C THR A 113 -4.60 -9.47 6.90
N ASP A 114 -3.66 -9.97 6.10
CA ASP A 114 -2.53 -10.78 6.59
C ASP A 114 -1.73 -10.06 7.70
N TRP A 115 -1.59 -8.73 7.58
CA TRP A 115 -1.00 -7.87 8.60
C TRP A 115 -1.76 -7.88 9.92
N LEU A 116 -3.08 -7.66 9.87
CA LEU A 116 -3.89 -7.70 11.09
C LEU A 116 -3.93 -9.11 11.66
N GLN A 117 -3.94 -10.14 10.82
CA GLN A 117 -3.84 -11.52 11.27
C GLN A 117 -2.55 -11.78 12.05
N GLY A 118 -1.39 -11.38 11.52
CA GLY A 118 -0.10 -11.50 12.23
C GLY A 118 -0.08 -10.78 13.58
N VAL A 119 -0.54 -9.53 13.62
CA VAL A 119 -0.63 -8.75 14.87
C VAL A 119 -1.60 -9.39 15.86
N LEU A 120 -2.77 -9.87 15.40
CA LEU A 120 -3.74 -10.54 16.27
C LEU A 120 -3.23 -11.88 16.82
N HIS A 121 -2.31 -12.56 16.13
CA HIS A 121 -1.62 -13.72 16.71
C HIS A 121 -0.74 -13.32 17.90
N LEU A 122 0.02 -12.23 17.78
CA LEU A 122 0.80 -11.71 18.92
C LEU A 122 -0.11 -11.34 20.11
N VAL A 123 -1.24 -10.65 19.83
CA VAL A 123 -2.22 -10.30 20.86
C VAL A 123 -2.84 -11.55 21.50
N ALA A 124 -3.12 -12.60 20.73
CA ALA A 124 -3.67 -13.85 21.26
C ALA A 124 -2.68 -14.59 22.17
N ILE A 125 -1.38 -14.56 21.85
CA ILE A 125 -0.32 -15.09 22.71
C ILE A 125 -0.24 -14.28 23.99
N ARG A 126 -0.25 -12.94 23.90
CA ARG A 126 -0.26 -12.05 25.06
C ARG A 126 -1.45 -12.32 25.99
N LEU A 127 -2.65 -12.50 25.42
CA LEU A 127 -3.86 -12.84 26.17
C LEU A 127 -3.79 -14.18 26.91
N ARG A 128 -2.96 -15.12 26.44
CA ARG A 128 -2.69 -16.37 27.15
C ARG A 128 -1.84 -16.11 28.37
N ASP A 129 -0.75 -15.35 28.22
CA ASP A 129 0.22 -15.08 29.28
C ASP A 129 -0.40 -14.22 30.40
N VAL A 130 -1.30 -13.30 30.05
CA VAL A 130 -2.04 -12.45 31.00
C VAL A 130 -3.03 -13.22 31.89
N ARG A 131 -3.46 -14.42 31.47
CA ARG A 131 -4.53 -15.18 32.15
C ARG A 131 -4.17 -15.57 33.60
N GLY A 132 -2.88 -15.76 33.91
CA GLY A 132 -2.42 -16.12 35.25
C GLY A 132 -2.13 -14.92 36.15
N ASN A 133 -1.79 -13.77 35.57
CA ASN A 133 -1.08 -12.72 36.31
C ASN A 133 -1.90 -11.47 36.61
N VAL A 134 -3.01 -11.22 35.90
CA VAL A 134 -3.76 -9.98 36.06
C VAL A 134 -4.99 -10.18 36.94
N GLN A 135 -4.84 -9.82 38.22
CA GLN A 135 -5.95 -9.63 39.16
C GLN A 135 -6.36 -8.15 39.23
N GLY A 136 -7.59 -7.88 39.70
CA GLY A 136 -8.07 -6.51 39.96
C GLY A 136 -8.63 -5.76 38.73
N LYS A 137 -8.63 -4.42 38.80
CA LYS A 137 -9.31 -3.52 37.83
C LYS A 137 -8.79 -3.67 36.39
N GLY A 138 -7.55 -4.14 36.20
CA GLY A 138 -6.96 -4.40 34.89
C GLY A 138 -7.50 -5.65 34.16
N ALA A 139 -8.17 -6.58 34.87
CA ALA A 139 -8.60 -7.85 34.29
C ALA A 139 -9.77 -7.68 33.29
N MET A 140 -10.66 -6.71 33.53
CA MET A 140 -11.87 -6.51 32.72
C MET A 140 -11.56 -6.13 31.25
N PRO A 141 -10.67 -5.15 30.96
CA PRO A 141 -10.22 -4.86 29.61
C PRO A 141 -9.73 -6.08 28.83
N TRP A 142 -8.87 -6.91 29.44
CA TRP A 142 -8.32 -8.10 28.79
C TRP A 142 -9.40 -9.16 28.50
N ALA A 143 -10.33 -9.35 29.44
CA ALA A 143 -11.46 -10.26 29.23
C ALA A 143 -12.37 -9.79 28.07
N GLU A 144 -12.56 -8.48 27.93
CA GLU A 144 -13.36 -7.89 26.84
C GLU A 144 -12.65 -7.98 25.49
N LEU A 145 -11.34 -7.74 25.46
CA LEU A 145 -10.53 -7.96 24.25
C LEU A 145 -10.61 -9.43 23.81
N ARG A 146 -10.44 -10.37 24.75
CA ARG A 146 -10.54 -11.81 24.48
C ARG A 146 -11.88 -12.20 23.85
N ARG A 147 -13.00 -11.62 24.32
CA ARG A 147 -14.34 -11.81 23.75
C ARG A 147 -14.47 -11.24 22.33
N SER A 148 -13.76 -10.15 22.06
CA SER A 148 -13.79 -9.45 20.77
C SER A 148 -12.87 -10.10 19.70
N MET A 149 -11.96 -10.99 20.11
CA MET A 149 -11.01 -11.64 19.20
C MET A 149 -11.70 -12.59 18.20
N PRO A 150 -11.30 -12.57 16.91
CA PRO A 150 -11.87 -13.47 15.90
C PRO A 150 -11.59 -14.95 16.21
N LYS A 151 -12.63 -15.79 16.16
CA LYS A 151 -12.51 -17.24 16.41
C LYS A 151 -11.53 -17.96 15.50
N ALA A 152 -11.30 -17.43 14.29
CA ALA A 152 -10.32 -17.97 13.34
C ALA A 152 -8.89 -17.90 13.88
N ILE A 153 -8.50 -16.78 14.50
CA ILE A 153 -7.18 -16.59 15.12
C ILE A 153 -6.96 -17.61 16.25
N TRP A 154 -7.96 -17.79 17.12
CA TRP A 154 -7.88 -18.81 18.18
C TRP A 154 -7.83 -20.26 17.66
N ARG A 155 -8.43 -20.53 16.50
CA ARG A 155 -8.37 -21.86 15.89
C ARG A 155 -6.99 -22.10 15.28
N GLU A 156 -6.44 -21.11 14.60
CA GLU A 156 -5.11 -21.17 14.01
C GLU A 156 -4.01 -21.31 15.06
N LEU A 157 -4.05 -20.50 16.12
CA LEU A 157 -3.10 -20.60 17.23
C LEU A 157 -3.14 -21.99 17.90
N ARG A 158 -4.33 -22.58 18.07
CA ARG A 158 -4.49 -23.96 18.56
C ARG A 158 -3.90 -25.01 17.63
N ASN A 159 -4.06 -24.82 16.33
CA ASN A 159 -3.47 -25.72 15.34
C ASN A 159 -1.93 -25.64 15.34
N GLN A 160 -1.37 -24.48 15.68
CA GLN A 160 0.08 -24.28 15.80
C GLN A 160 0.62 -24.75 17.17
N SER A 161 -0.19 -24.71 18.23
CA SER A 161 0.18 -25.13 19.57
C SER A 161 -1.01 -25.83 20.27
N PRO A 162 -1.10 -27.17 20.22
CA PRO A 162 -2.26 -27.93 20.73
C PRO A 162 -2.42 -27.91 22.26
N ALA A 163 -1.42 -27.41 23.01
CA ALA A 163 -1.48 -27.23 24.46
C ALA A 163 -2.45 -26.11 24.93
N ILE A 164 -3.23 -25.50 24.02
CA ILE A 164 -4.10 -24.37 24.32
C ILE A 164 -5.52 -24.87 24.68
N PRO A 165 -6.03 -24.59 25.91
CA PRO A 165 -7.36 -24.98 26.36
C PRO A 165 -8.49 -24.50 25.43
N THR A 166 -9.58 -25.27 25.37
CA THR A 166 -10.73 -24.91 24.54
C THR A 166 -11.47 -23.66 25.07
N TRP A 167 -12.17 -22.96 24.17
CA TRP A 167 -13.03 -21.82 24.55
C TRP A 167 -14.10 -22.21 25.60
N SER A 168 -14.59 -23.46 25.53
CA SER A 168 -15.51 -24.05 26.50
C SER A 168 -14.87 -24.26 27.87
N GLU A 169 -13.61 -24.69 27.95
CA GLU A 169 -12.87 -24.78 29.21
C GLU A 169 -12.62 -23.40 29.83
N SER A 170 -12.39 -22.39 28.99
CA SER A 170 -12.14 -21.02 29.45
C SER A 170 -13.38 -20.38 30.10
N LYS A 171 -14.59 -20.73 29.66
CA LYS A 171 -15.84 -20.30 30.33
C LYS A 171 -16.00 -20.91 31.72
N ARG A 172 -15.49 -22.13 31.95
CA ARG A 172 -15.57 -22.78 33.27
C ARG A 172 -14.60 -22.15 34.28
N CYS A 173 -13.39 -21.81 33.87
CA CYS A 173 -12.43 -21.17 34.77
C CYS A 173 -12.87 -19.77 35.25
N LEU A 174 -13.59 -19.00 34.42
CA LEU A 174 -14.17 -17.71 34.84
C LEU A 174 -15.31 -17.86 35.86
N ALA A 175 -15.95 -19.03 35.92
CA ALA A 175 -16.99 -19.33 36.89
C ALA A 175 -16.46 -19.99 38.17
N ALA A 176 -15.23 -20.50 38.16
CA ALA A 176 -14.69 -21.35 39.23
C ALA A 176 -13.80 -20.63 40.25
N GLY A 177 -13.44 -19.36 40.02
CA GLY A 177 -12.87 -18.51 41.08
C GLY A 177 -11.57 -18.95 41.75
N ASP A 178 -10.82 -19.90 41.17
CA ASP A 178 -9.64 -20.48 41.81
C ASP A 178 -8.46 -20.41 40.86
N LEU A 179 -7.28 -20.01 41.37
CA LEU A 179 -5.91 -20.25 40.87
C LEU A 179 -4.90 -19.27 41.52
N THR A 180 -4.00 -19.83 42.32
CA THR A 180 -2.74 -19.21 42.77
C THR A 180 -1.59 -19.73 41.90
N ALA A 181 -0.74 -18.83 41.41
CA ALA A 181 0.57 -19.17 40.84
C ALA A 181 1.54 -18.00 40.98
N ASP A 182 2.78 -18.31 41.34
CA ASP A 182 3.84 -17.35 41.65
C ASP A 182 4.46 -16.69 40.41
N PRO A 183 4.88 -15.41 40.48
CA PRO A 183 5.49 -14.70 39.38
C PRO A 183 7.00 -15.00 39.25
N VAL A 184 7.45 -15.18 38.00
CA VAL A 184 8.87 -15.25 37.61
C VAL A 184 9.31 -13.87 37.11
N GLU A 185 10.34 -13.29 37.74
CA GLU A 185 10.94 -12.01 37.35
C GLU A 185 11.93 -12.16 36.19
N PHE A 186 11.99 -11.14 35.31
CA PHE A 186 13.00 -11.00 34.27
C PHE A 186 13.67 -9.61 34.37
N PRO A 187 14.98 -9.50 34.08
CA PRO A 187 15.73 -8.27 34.30
C PRO A 187 15.52 -7.23 33.19
N ILE A 188 15.40 -5.97 33.62
CA ILE A 188 15.29 -4.77 32.78
C ILE A 188 16.70 -4.29 32.43
N VAL A 189 17.00 -4.15 31.13
CA VAL A 189 18.26 -3.58 30.61
C VAL A 189 18.09 -2.06 30.41
N GLN A 190 18.90 -1.26 31.09
CA GLN A 190 19.02 0.19 30.88
C GLN A 190 19.95 0.50 29.70
N GLN A 191 19.58 1.44 28.83
CA GLN A 191 20.42 1.95 27.75
C GLN A 191 20.74 3.43 27.98
N ASP A 192 22.03 3.76 27.97
CA ASP A 192 22.58 5.12 28.05
C ASP A 192 22.46 5.88 26.72
N GLN A 193 22.19 7.20 26.81
CA GLN A 193 22.21 8.13 25.68
C GLN A 193 23.58 8.81 25.52
N PRO A 194 24.09 9.01 24.28
CA PRO A 194 25.26 9.86 24.07
C PRO A 194 24.88 11.31 23.75
N GLN A 195 25.71 12.22 24.28
CA GLN A 195 25.62 13.68 24.19
C GLN A 195 25.92 14.21 22.76
N GLN A 196 25.14 15.20 22.32
CA GLN A 196 25.34 15.94 21.07
C GLN A 196 26.34 17.08 21.26
N GLN A 197 27.40 17.12 20.44
CA GLN A 197 28.25 18.30 20.28
C GLN A 197 27.84 19.08 19.02
N GLN A 198 27.75 20.41 19.15
CA GLN A 198 27.47 21.36 18.06
C GLN A 198 28.80 21.88 17.52
N ALA A 199 28.99 21.84 16.19
CA ALA A 199 30.12 22.43 15.51
C ALA A 199 29.72 23.75 14.84
N THR A 200 30.58 24.76 15.02
CA THR A 200 30.49 26.14 14.53
C THR A 200 30.86 26.21 13.04
N ILE A 201 30.09 26.93 12.24
CA ILE A 201 30.30 27.12 10.79
C ILE A 201 31.07 28.43 10.55
N THR A 202 32.19 28.35 9.83
CA THR A 202 33.02 29.49 9.38
C THR A 202 32.78 29.77 7.89
N GLN A 203 32.83 31.06 7.52
CA GLN A 203 32.49 31.62 6.19
C GLN A 203 33.52 31.31 5.08
N TYR A 204 33.05 30.90 3.89
CA TYR A 204 33.78 30.90 2.62
C TYR A 204 32.84 31.44 1.51
N SER A 205 33.26 32.47 0.75
CA SER A 205 32.37 33.29 -0.09
C SER A 205 32.65 33.28 -1.61
N GLY A 206 33.54 32.42 -2.13
CA GLY A 206 33.92 32.45 -3.56
C GLY A 206 33.17 31.49 -4.49
N LEU A 207 32.89 30.27 -4.06
CA LEU A 207 32.31 29.19 -4.89
C LEU A 207 30.80 28.98 -4.69
N ALA A 208 30.18 29.81 -3.86
CA ALA A 208 28.80 29.63 -3.41
C ALA A 208 27.74 30.07 -4.45
N SER A 209 28.08 30.87 -5.46
CA SER A 209 27.06 31.51 -6.31
C SER A 209 26.26 30.52 -7.17
N GLU A 210 26.90 29.55 -7.83
CA GLU A 210 26.18 28.54 -8.63
C GLU A 210 25.44 27.52 -7.75
N ALA A 211 26.07 27.08 -6.66
CA ALA A 211 25.45 26.17 -5.68
C ALA A 211 24.25 26.81 -4.96
N LEU A 212 24.29 28.11 -4.67
CA LEU A 212 23.16 28.85 -4.08
C LEU A 212 22.03 29.07 -5.08
N THR A 213 22.35 29.24 -6.38
CA THR A 213 21.35 29.25 -7.45
C THR A 213 20.66 27.88 -7.57
N GLU A 214 21.45 26.81 -7.43
CA GLU A 214 20.97 25.44 -7.21
C GLU A 214 20.46 25.18 -5.78
N LEU A 215 20.16 26.16 -4.94
CA LEU A 215 19.44 25.98 -3.65
C LEU A 215 18.21 26.90 -3.52
N ALA A 216 18.07 27.87 -4.44
CA ALA A 216 16.95 28.81 -4.52
C ALA A 216 15.55 28.18 -4.70
N TRP A 217 15.48 26.87 -4.91
CA TRP A 217 14.27 26.06 -5.18
C TRP A 217 13.74 25.33 -3.94
N LEU A 218 14.53 25.27 -2.87
CA LEU A 218 14.14 24.63 -1.62
C LEU A 218 12.92 25.27 -0.90
N PRO A 219 12.59 26.57 -1.07
CA PRO A 219 11.36 27.13 -0.52
C PRO A 219 10.09 26.50 -1.10
N GLU A 220 10.05 26.24 -2.42
CA GLU A 220 8.89 25.65 -3.12
C GLU A 220 8.57 24.24 -2.61
N VAL A 221 9.61 23.44 -2.34
CA VAL A 221 9.44 22.11 -1.71
C VAL A 221 8.90 22.21 -0.28
N SER A 222 9.28 23.27 0.46
CA SER A 222 8.86 23.46 1.85
C SER A 222 7.40 23.90 2.01
N GLU A 223 6.81 24.54 0.99
CA GLU A 223 5.40 24.92 1.01
C GLU A 223 4.48 23.72 0.76
N LEU A 224 4.97 22.74 -0.02
CA LEU A 224 4.21 21.56 -0.43
C LEU A 224 4.30 20.39 0.55
N CYS A 225 5.34 20.33 1.39
CA CYS A 225 5.61 19.20 2.29
C CYS A 225 5.53 19.59 3.78
N GLY A 226 5.42 18.61 4.67
CA GLY A 226 5.47 18.86 6.12
C GLY A 226 6.76 19.59 6.56
N ARG A 227 6.63 20.75 7.23
CA ARG A 227 7.74 21.66 7.61
C ARG A 227 8.98 20.99 8.20
N LYS A 228 8.82 19.93 9.02
CA LYS A 228 9.95 19.20 9.63
C LYS A 228 10.73 18.36 8.62
N ALA A 229 10.04 17.69 7.69
CA ALA A 229 10.67 16.85 6.68
C ALA A 229 11.40 17.70 5.63
N ALA A 230 10.78 18.81 5.22
CA ALA A 230 11.39 19.81 4.34
C ALA A 230 12.69 20.39 4.94
N ARG A 231 12.69 20.84 6.20
CA ARG A 231 13.92 21.37 6.85
C ARG A 231 15.06 20.35 6.91
N ARG A 232 14.75 19.07 7.18
CA ARG A 232 15.77 18.01 7.17
C ARG A 232 16.34 17.83 5.77
N PHE A 233 15.47 17.77 4.76
CA PHE A 233 15.88 17.66 3.36
C PHE A 233 16.77 18.85 2.94
N GLN A 234 16.38 20.08 3.29
CA GLN A 234 17.16 21.30 3.02
C GLN A 234 18.54 21.26 3.67
N ARG A 235 18.63 20.80 4.92
CA ARG A 235 19.90 20.63 5.62
C ARG A 235 20.78 19.58 4.93
N ASP A 236 20.20 18.45 4.52
CA ASP A 236 20.93 17.39 3.82
C ASP A 236 21.47 17.92 2.47
N ALA A 237 20.68 18.72 1.73
CA ALA A 237 21.09 19.36 0.48
C ALA A 237 22.22 20.38 0.71
N ALA A 238 22.04 21.33 1.63
CA ALA A 238 23.05 22.32 1.96
C ALA A 238 24.36 21.66 2.43
N ALA A 239 24.27 20.61 3.25
CA ALA A 239 25.44 19.88 3.70
C ALA A 239 26.21 19.23 2.54
N PHE A 240 25.54 18.77 1.48
CA PHE A 240 26.19 18.18 0.31
C PHE A 240 26.78 19.24 -0.63
N PHE A 241 26.03 20.30 -0.95
CA PHE A 241 26.47 21.33 -1.88
C PHE A 241 27.50 22.31 -1.29
N ASN A 242 27.62 22.39 0.03
CA ASN A 242 28.68 23.15 0.69
C ASN A 242 29.97 22.33 0.93
N ALA A 243 29.93 21.00 0.73
CA ALA A 243 31.09 20.14 0.89
C ALA A 243 32.05 20.26 -0.31
N GLU A 244 33.34 20.02 -0.07
CA GLU A 244 34.36 19.91 -1.12
C GLU A 244 34.13 18.66 -2.00
N LEU A 245 34.70 18.63 -3.21
CA LEU A 245 34.49 17.52 -4.15
C LEU A 245 34.87 16.16 -3.54
N LYS A 246 36.04 16.08 -2.88
CA LYS A 246 36.51 14.88 -2.18
C LYS A 246 35.55 14.44 -1.09
N GLU A 247 35.00 15.38 -0.32
CA GLU A 247 34.02 15.09 0.72
C GLU A 247 32.68 14.60 0.12
N ARG A 248 32.22 15.20 -0.99
CA ARG A 248 31.03 14.73 -1.72
C ARG A 248 31.23 13.30 -2.22
N SER A 249 32.40 12.98 -2.77
CA SER A 249 32.76 11.64 -3.24
C SER A 249 32.70 10.59 -2.12
N LEU A 250 33.27 10.92 -0.95
CA LEU A 250 33.20 10.10 0.26
C LEU A 250 31.76 9.91 0.74
N ARG A 251 30.94 10.98 0.75
CA ARG A 251 29.52 10.89 1.12
C ARG A 251 28.73 10.00 0.17
N VAL A 252 28.99 10.04 -1.14
CA VAL A 252 28.32 9.13 -2.09
C VAL A 252 28.74 7.68 -1.85
N ALA A 253 30.01 7.42 -1.51
CA ALA A 253 30.47 6.08 -1.15
C ALA A 253 29.80 5.57 0.15
N ASP A 254 29.71 6.41 1.19
CA ASP A 254 28.99 6.10 2.44
C ASP A 254 27.52 5.76 2.18
N LEU A 255 26.84 6.54 1.32
CA LEU A 255 25.45 6.27 0.95
C LEU A 255 25.29 4.91 0.26
N GLU A 256 26.24 4.50 -0.59
CA GLU A 256 26.23 3.20 -1.26
C GLU A 256 26.45 2.04 -0.29
N GLU A 257 27.35 2.18 0.67
CA GLU A 257 27.60 1.20 1.73
C GLU A 257 26.39 1.04 2.65
N ARG A 258 25.87 2.16 3.17
CA ARG A 258 24.66 2.17 4.01
C ARG A 258 23.45 1.63 3.27
N PHE A 259 23.35 1.85 1.96
CA PHE A 259 22.30 1.24 1.13
C PHE A 259 22.41 -0.28 1.12
N ALA A 260 23.60 -0.84 0.91
CA ALA A 260 23.80 -2.28 0.96
C ALA A 260 23.43 -2.86 2.33
N ALA A 261 23.84 -2.20 3.42
CA ALA A 261 23.49 -2.60 4.78
C ALA A 261 21.98 -2.52 5.07
N ALA A 262 21.31 -1.46 4.60
CA ALA A 262 19.86 -1.29 4.77
C ALA A 262 19.05 -2.36 4.02
N VAL A 263 19.48 -2.72 2.81
CA VAL A 263 18.85 -3.81 2.04
C VAL A 263 19.09 -5.17 2.71
N ALA A 264 20.31 -5.43 3.18
CA ALA A 264 20.65 -6.69 3.87
C ALA A 264 19.85 -6.86 5.18
N SER A 265 19.71 -5.79 5.95
CA SER A 265 18.94 -5.78 7.21
C SER A 265 17.43 -5.60 7.01
N LYS A 266 16.96 -5.40 5.78
CA LYS A 266 15.55 -5.09 5.44
C LYS A 266 15.01 -3.88 6.22
N SER A 267 15.87 -2.89 6.46
CA SER A 267 15.53 -1.68 7.21
C SER A 267 14.98 -0.61 6.28
N TRP A 268 13.67 -0.67 6.00
CA TRP A 268 13.02 0.25 5.06
C TRP A 268 13.05 1.72 5.52
N ASP A 269 13.09 1.99 6.83
CA ASP A 269 13.28 3.34 7.36
C ASP A 269 14.63 3.94 7.00
N GLN A 270 15.70 3.14 7.14
CA GLN A 270 17.03 3.55 6.74
C GLN A 270 17.06 3.79 5.24
N LEU A 271 16.39 2.94 4.46
CA LEU A 271 16.29 3.11 3.02
C LEU A 271 15.59 4.41 2.62
N CYS A 272 14.48 4.78 3.28
CA CYS A 272 13.83 6.08 3.06
C CYS A 272 14.77 7.26 3.36
N CYS A 273 15.52 7.18 4.47
CA CYS A 273 16.49 8.22 4.84
C CYS A 273 17.62 8.34 3.81
N LEU A 274 18.13 7.21 3.32
CA LEU A 274 19.18 7.16 2.29
C LEU A 274 18.71 7.75 0.96
N ILE A 275 17.49 7.44 0.51
CA ILE A 275 16.96 8.05 -0.72
C ILE A 275 16.78 9.54 -0.52
N ARG A 276 16.33 9.99 0.67
CA ARG A 276 16.21 11.41 0.97
C ARG A 276 17.55 12.13 0.87
N GLU A 277 18.59 11.59 1.52
CA GLU A 277 19.96 12.12 1.49
C GLU A 277 20.51 12.12 0.05
N ALA A 278 20.34 11.02 -0.69
CA ALA A 278 20.80 10.91 -2.07
C ALA A 278 20.05 11.85 -3.02
N ALA A 279 18.74 12.01 -2.85
CA ALA A 279 17.93 12.93 -3.64
C ALA A 279 18.33 14.38 -3.34
N ALA A 280 18.58 14.73 -2.09
CA ALA A 280 19.07 16.05 -1.70
C ALA A 280 20.44 16.41 -2.33
N ALA A 281 21.22 15.41 -2.73
CA ALA A 281 22.49 15.55 -3.43
C ALA A 281 22.37 15.57 -4.97
N LEU A 282 21.16 15.43 -5.54
CA LEU A 282 20.98 15.48 -6.99
C LEU A 282 21.04 16.91 -7.53
N ALA A 283 21.83 17.09 -8.58
CA ALA A 283 21.81 18.29 -9.41
C ALA A 283 20.75 18.19 -10.51
N ALA A 284 20.36 19.33 -11.08
CA ALA A 284 19.39 19.37 -12.18
C ALA A 284 19.89 18.62 -13.43
N PRO A 285 18.99 18.07 -14.27
CA PRO A 285 19.39 17.55 -15.56
C PRO A 285 20.04 18.66 -16.40
N GLN A 286 21.15 18.34 -17.06
CA GLN A 286 21.86 19.25 -17.97
C GLN A 286 21.57 18.87 -19.42
N GLN A 287 21.52 19.83 -20.34
CA GLN A 287 21.34 19.53 -21.77
C GLN A 287 22.62 18.91 -22.33
N LYS A 288 22.51 17.98 -23.30
CA LYS A 288 23.67 17.52 -24.05
C LYS A 288 24.29 18.69 -24.81
N ALA A 289 25.62 18.80 -24.81
CA ALA A 289 26.32 19.80 -25.60
C ALA A 289 25.92 19.64 -27.08
N SER A 290 25.56 20.75 -27.72
CA SER A 290 25.31 20.75 -29.16
C SER A 290 26.65 20.55 -29.88
N LEU A 291 26.67 19.78 -30.97
CA LEU A 291 27.91 19.48 -31.71
C LEU A 291 28.54 20.71 -32.39
N ASN A 292 27.91 21.88 -32.31
CA ASN A 292 28.26 23.07 -33.09
C ASN A 292 29.01 24.15 -32.29
N GLU A 293 29.24 23.97 -30.99
CA GLU A 293 29.98 24.94 -30.17
C GLU A 293 31.46 24.55 -30.11
N ALA A 294 32.34 25.48 -30.54
CA ALA A 294 33.78 25.32 -30.43
C ALA A 294 34.17 25.07 -28.97
N VAL A 295 34.77 23.90 -28.71
CA VAL A 295 35.07 23.43 -27.36
C VAL A 295 36.22 24.26 -26.79
N ALA A 296 35.90 25.24 -25.95
CA ALA A 296 36.89 25.82 -25.05
C ALA A 296 37.50 24.71 -24.19
N PRO A 297 38.81 24.74 -23.89
CA PRO A 297 39.46 23.73 -23.06
C PRO A 297 38.73 23.61 -21.72
N MET A 298 38.35 22.38 -21.37
CA MET A 298 37.59 22.10 -20.16
C MET A 298 38.47 22.39 -18.93
N PRO A 299 38.00 23.21 -17.98
CA PRO A 299 38.71 23.46 -16.73
C PRO A 299 39.09 22.14 -16.01
N GLU A 300 40.27 22.09 -15.40
CA GLU A 300 40.81 20.88 -14.75
C GLU A 300 39.89 20.36 -13.63
N ASP A 301 39.26 21.26 -12.88
CA ASP A 301 38.25 20.97 -11.87
C ASP A 301 36.95 20.38 -12.47
N ALA A 302 36.58 20.78 -13.69
CA ALA A 302 35.46 20.18 -14.41
C ALA A 302 35.79 18.76 -14.88
N CYS A 303 37.02 18.50 -15.31
CA CYS A 303 37.50 17.16 -15.64
C CYS A 303 37.42 16.22 -14.41
N GLU A 304 37.92 16.65 -13.25
CA GLU A 304 37.83 15.88 -12.00
C GLU A 304 36.38 15.55 -11.61
N ARG A 305 35.47 16.54 -11.69
CA ARG A 305 34.03 16.33 -11.43
C ARG A 305 33.41 15.31 -12.37
N LEU A 306 33.81 15.30 -13.64
CA LEU A 306 33.29 14.34 -14.62
C LEU A 306 33.85 12.93 -14.42
N LEU A 307 35.09 12.81 -13.96
CA LEU A 307 35.74 11.52 -13.69
C LEU A 307 35.04 10.78 -12.56
N GLU A 308 34.61 11.46 -11.50
CA GLU A 308 33.97 10.79 -10.35
C GLU A 308 32.52 10.33 -10.60
N ASN A 309 31.84 10.87 -11.63
CA ASN A 309 30.48 10.51 -12.01
C ASN A 309 29.48 10.42 -10.82
N LEU A 310 29.62 11.32 -9.83
CA LEU A 310 28.86 11.29 -8.57
C LEU A 310 27.35 11.28 -8.82
N GLN A 311 26.89 12.14 -9.73
CA GLN A 311 25.48 12.26 -10.09
C GLN A 311 24.93 10.98 -10.73
N GLY A 312 25.74 10.26 -11.53
CA GLY A 312 25.35 8.98 -12.10
C GLY A 312 25.19 7.88 -11.05
N ARG A 313 26.07 7.87 -10.03
CA ARG A 313 26.00 6.97 -8.88
C ARG A 313 24.76 7.24 -8.04
N LEU A 314 24.50 8.49 -7.66
CA LEU A 314 23.32 8.92 -6.91
C LEU A 314 22.01 8.50 -7.60
N ARG A 315 21.85 8.80 -8.90
CA ARG A 315 20.66 8.39 -9.66
C ARG A 315 20.46 6.87 -9.69
N LYS A 316 21.55 6.11 -9.85
CA LYS A 316 21.51 4.64 -9.86
C LYS A 316 21.09 4.10 -8.49
N LEU A 317 21.61 4.68 -7.40
CA LEU A 317 21.25 4.33 -6.03
C LEU A 317 19.77 4.59 -5.76
N ILE A 318 19.28 5.80 -6.09
CA ILE A 318 17.87 6.16 -5.93
C ILE A 318 16.97 5.22 -6.73
N CYS A 319 17.28 4.99 -8.01
CA CYS A 319 16.51 4.06 -8.84
C CYS A 319 16.44 2.67 -8.19
N LYS A 320 17.56 2.10 -7.75
CA LYS A 320 17.57 0.79 -7.07
C LYS A 320 16.73 0.80 -5.80
N ALA A 321 16.88 1.83 -4.98
CA ALA A 321 16.19 1.94 -3.70
C ALA A 321 14.67 2.08 -3.84
N LEU A 322 14.20 2.85 -4.84
CA LEU A 322 12.76 2.97 -5.13
C LEU A 322 12.10 1.63 -5.52
N HIS A 323 12.86 0.65 -6.04
CA HIS A 323 12.31 -0.68 -6.33
C HIS A 323 12.02 -1.52 -5.07
N TYR A 324 12.61 -1.17 -3.93
CA TYR A 324 12.41 -1.88 -2.67
C TYR A 324 11.34 -1.25 -1.78
N LEU A 325 10.93 -0.01 -2.07
CA LEU A 325 9.94 0.70 -1.27
C LEU A 325 8.53 0.54 -1.82
N ASP A 326 7.60 0.29 -0.91
CA ASP A 326 6.17 0.38 -1.21
C ASP A 326 5.71 1.83 -1.03
N LEU A 327 5.74 2.60 -2.12
CA LEU A 327 5.26 3.99 -2.12
C LEU A 327 3.74 4.09 -1.98
N ALA A 328 3.01 2.96 -2.04
CA ALA A 328 1.58 2.94 -1.69
C ALA A 328 1.35 2.94 -0.18
N ASP A 329 2.38 2.63 0.62
CA ASP A 329 2.28 2.78 2.06
C ASP A 329 2.33 4.26 2.45
N PRO A 330 1.29 4.82 3.10
CA PRO A 330 1.23 6.26 3.39
C PRO A 330 2.34 6.73 4.35
N GLY A 331 2.85 5.83 5.19
CA GLY A 331 3.98 6.13 6.07
C GLY A 331 5.27 6.33 5.28
N THR A 332 5.53 5.45 4.32
CA THR A 332 6.66 5.51 3.40
C THR A 332 6.53 6.71 2.46
N ALA A 333 5.36 6.90 1.85
CA ALA A 333 5.09 8.05 0.98
C ALA A 333 5.30 9.39 1.70
N SER A 334 4.76 9.55 2.92
CA SER A 334 4.93 10.78 3.70
C SER A 334 6.39 11.05 4.11
N GLN A 335 7.18 10.01 4.41
CA GLN A 335 8.61 10.17 4.68
C GLN A 335 9.40 10.59 3.42
N MET A 336 8.97 10.11 2.27
CA MET A 336 9.61 10.28 0.97
C MET A 336 9.16 11.54 0.22
N GLU A 337 8.03 12.14 0.62
CA GLU A 337 7.37 13.24 -0.07
C GLU A 337 8.31 14.39 -0.47
N PRO A 338 9.16 14.97 0.41
CA PRO A 338 10.07 16.04 0.00
C PRO A 338 11.06 15.62 -1.10
N ALA A 339 11.59 14.40 -1.01
CA ALA A 339 12.55 13.88 -1.97
C ALA A 339 11.89 13.58 -3.33
N LEU A 340 10.69 12.99 -3.31
CA LEU A 340 9.92 12.72 -4.53
C LEU A 340 9.51 14.01 -5.22
N MET A 341 9.03 15.01 -4.46
CA MET A 341 8.64 16.32 -4.98
C MET A 341 9.84 17.05 -5.61
N PHE A 342 10.96 17.08 -4.91
CA PHE A 342 12.21 17.67 -5.39
C PHE A 342 12.66 17.07 -6.73
N MET A 343 12.67 15.74 -6.85
CA MET A 343 13.04 15.07 -8.10
C MET A 343 12.08 15.36 -9.25
N LYS A 344 10.77 15.48 -8.96
CA LYS A 344 9.78 15.88 -9.97
C LYS A 344 10.03 17.31 -10.46
N LEU A 345 10.27 18.25 -9.56
CA LEU A 345 10.57 19.64 -9.90
C LEU A 345 11.83 19.75 -10.77
N LEU A 346 12.88 18.97 -10.47
CA LEU A 346 14.08 18.89 -11.30
C LEU A 346 13.77 18.48 -12.74
N ILE A 347 12.93 17.45 -12.91
CA ILE A 347 12.55 16.93 -14.23
C ILE A 347 11.65 17.92 -14.97
N GLN A 348 10.60 18.43 -14.31
CA GLN A 348 9.63 19.34 -14.92
C GLN A 348 10.30 20.64 -15.41
N ARG A 349 11.23 21.20 -14.65
CA ARG A 349 11.97 22.40 -15.06
C ARG A 349 12.94 22.15 -16.21
N PHE A 350 13.50 20.95 -16.30
CA PHE A 350 14.26 20.58 -17.49
C PHE A 350 13.33 20.45 -18.70
N GLU A 351 12.20 19.75 -18.54
CA GLU A 351 11.19 19.56 -19.59
C GLU A 351 10.61 20.88 -20.11
N ALA A 352 10.55 21.91 -19.28
CA ALA A 352 10.16 23.27 -19.69
C ALA A 352 11.15 23.92 -20.69
N ARG A 353 12.40 23.45 -20.75
CA ARG A 353 13.44 23.95 -21.68
C ARG A 353 13.63 23.04 -22.89
N GLY A 354 13.24 21.78 -22.81
CA GLY A 354 13.39 20.79 -23.88
C GLY A 354 13.10 19.36 -23.41
N PRO A 355 12.98 18.39 -24.34
CA PRO A 355 12.60 17.03 -23.99
C PRO A 355 13.67 16.33 -23.14
N LEU A 356 13.27 15.55 -22.13
CA LEU A 356 14.19 14.85 -21.20
C LEU A 356 15.18 13.90 -21.91
N GLN A 357 14.85 13.45 -23.14
CA GLN A 357 15.70 12.64 -24.02
C GLN A 357 16.99 13.37 -24.44
N GLU A 358 16.97 14.70 -24.46
CA GLU A 358 18.12 15.57 -24.74
C GLU A 358 18.97 15.83 -23.51
N ALA A 359 18.55 15.40 -22.32
CA ALA A 359 19.35 15.51 -21.12
C ALA A 359 20.62 14.63 -21.19
N ARG A 360 21.70 15.11 -20.59
CA ARG A 360 22.84 14.30 -20.21
C ARG A 360 22.36 13.21 -19.25
N ALA A 361 22.77 11.98 -19.52
CA ALA A 361 22.24 10.79 -18.84
C ALA A 361 20.71 10.62 -18.94
N ALA A 362 20.09 11.01 -20.07
CA ALA A 362 18.64 10.85 -20.34
C ALA A 362 18.08 9.49 -19.92
N LYS A 363 18.79 8.38 -20.18
CA LYS A 363 18.34 7.03 -19.77
C LYS A 363 18.14 6.89 -18.25
N GLN A 364 18.97 7.54 -17.43
CA GLN A 364 18.84 7.51 -15.97
C GLN A 364 17.69 8.40 -15.50
N TRP A 365 17.55 9.60 -16.08
CA TRP A 365 16.45 10.52 -15.76
C TRP A 365 15.08 9.95 -16.16
N LEU A 366 14.96 9.34 -17.34
CA LEU A 366 13.74 8.65 -17.77
C LEU A 366 13.38 7.47 -16.86
N ARG A 367 14.38 6.72 -16.36
CA ARG A 367 14.14 5.66 -15.37
C ARG A 367 13.64 6.23 -14.05
N LEU A 368 14.22 7.34 -13.60
CA LEU A 368 13.79 8.02 -12.39
C LEU A 368 12.36 8.56 -12.54
N GLN A 369 12.05 9.23 -13.65
CA GLN A 369 10.71 9.69 -14.00
C GLN A 369 9.70 8.54 -14.00
N GLY A 370 10.04 7.40 -14.61
CA GLY A 370 9.19 6.19 -14.59
C GLY A 370 8.91 5.68 -13.17
N GLY A 371 9.91 5.72 -12.28
CA GLY A 371 9.72 5.39 -10.86
C GLY A 371 8.81 6.37 -10.12
N LEU A 372 8.90 7.67 -10.43
CA LEU A 372 8.09 8.73 -9.83
C LEU A 372 6.63 8.67 -10.30
N LEU A 373 6.38 8.34 -11.57
CA LEU A 373 5.01 8.20 -12.10
C LEU A 373 4.25 7.04 -11.43
N ILE A 374 4.94 5.95 -11.09
CA ILE A 374 4.33 4.86 -10.31
C ILE A 374 3.87 5.37 -8.93
N ALA A 375 4.64 6.26 -8.31
CA ALA A 375 4.26 6.89 -7.03
C ALA A 375 3.04 7.81 -7.17
N GLU A 376 2.97 8.60 -8.25
CA GLU A 376 1.86 9.53 -8.49
C GLU A 376 0.52 8.85 -8.73
N VAL A 377 0.52 7.74 -9.47
CA VAL A 377 -0.72 6.99 -9.71
C VAL A 377 -1.34 6.55 -8.39
N VAL A 378 -0.53 6.25 -7.37
CA VAL A 378 -1.02 5.88 -6.05
C VAL A 378 -1.53 7.09 -5.27
N GLU A 379 -0.79 8.19 -5.25
CA GLU A 379 -1.19 9.41 -4.54
C GLU A 379 -2.46 10.06 -5.12
N GLN A 380 -2.58 10.11 -6.45
CA GLN A 380 -3.77 10.63 -7.13
C GLN A 380 -4.99 9.74 -6.93
N THR A 381 -4.83 8.42 -6.74
CA THR A 381 -5.96 7.56 -6.35
C THR A 381 -6.46 7.87 -4.94
N GLU A 382 -5.59 8.28 -4.01
CA GLU A 382 -5.99 8.67 -2.66
C GLU A 382 -6.59 10.08 -2.61
N LYS A 383 -5.98 11.09 -3.26
CA LYS A 383 -6.52 12.47 -3.28
C LYS A 383 -7.83 12.59 -4.07
N ASN A 384 -8.00 11.86 -5.18
CA ASN A 384 -9.30 11.80 -5.88
C ASN A 384 -10.38 11.09 -5.08
N TRP A 385 -9.99 10.24 -4.13
CA TRP A 385 -10.91 9.60 -3.20
C TRP A 385 -11.28 10.53 -2.03
N GLU A 386 -10.34 11.33 -1.53
CA GLU A 386 -10.56 12.29 -0.43
C GLU A 386 -11.34 13.54 -0.84
N ASN A 387 -11.14 14.04 -2.07
CA ASN A 387 -11.93 15.15 -2.63
C ASN A 387 -13.35 14.73 -3.06
N SER A 388 -13.68 13.44 -2.99
CA SER A 388 -15.04 12.94 -3.09
C SER A 388 -15.75 13.12 -1.74
N THR A 389 -15.96 14.38 -1.35
CA THR A 389 -16.70 14.75 -0.14
C THR A 389 -18.07 14.10 -0.11
N CYS A 390 -18.47 13.73 1.11
CA CYS A 390 -19.66 12.97 1.47
C CYS A 390 -20.97 13.70 1.15
N GLY A 391 -21.36 13.74 -0.12
CA GLY A 391 -22.77 13.71 -0.48
C GLY A 391 -23.17 12.25 -0.64
N ARG A 392 -24.28 11.85 -0.01
CA ARG A 392 -24.97 10.56 -0.21
C ARG A 392 -25.48 10.45 -1.66
N ARG A 393 -24.58 10.50 -2.65
CA ARG A 393 -24.86 10.19 -4.04
C ARG A 393 -24.79 8.68 -4.15
N GLU A 394 -25.89 8.09 -4.59
CA GLU A 394 -25.86 6.81 -5.28
C GLU A 394 -24.60 6.80 -6.13
N ALA A 395 -23.67 5.89 -5.83
CA ALA A 395 -22.53 5.63 -6.70
C ALA A 395 -23.08 4.97 -7.97
N SER A 396 -23.76 5.78 -8.77
CA SER A 396 -23.94 5.63 -10.20
C SER A 396 -22.59 5.17 -10.70
N LEU A 397 -22.51 3.89 -11.08
CA LEU A 397 -21.37 3.34 -11.79
C LEU A 397 -21.00 4.39 -12.85
N LYS A 398 -19.73 4.71 -13.06
CA LYS A 398 -19.35 5.77 -14.03
C LYS A 398 -19.96 5.58 -15.42
N THR A 399 -20.37 4.34 -15.73
CA THR A 399 -21.05 3.91 -16.95
C THR A 399 -22.59 3.91 -16.88
N THR A 400 -23.22 4.19 -15.75
CA THR A 400 -24.68 4.14 -15.57
C THR A 400 -25.15 5.42 -14.88
N ARG A 401 -25.69 6.38 -15.64
CA ARG A 401 -26.17 7.67 -15.12
C ARG A 401 -27.65 7.83 -15.44
N GLY A 402 -28.48 8.11 -14.43
CA GLY A 402 -29.92 8.33 -14.61
C GLY A 402 -30.67 7.11 -15.16
N GLY A 403 -30.30 5.89 -14.76
CA GLY A 403 -30.91 4.67 -15.28
C GLY A 403 -30.55 4.37 -16.74
N VAL A 404 -29.55 5.04 -17.32
CA VAL A 404 -29.05 4.78 -18.67
C VAL A 404 -27.61 4.29 -18.59
N TYR A 405 -27.35 3.14 -19.19
CA TYR A 405 -26.04 2.54 -19.34
C TYR A 405 -25.35 3.02 -20.62
N ARG A 406 -24.17 3.61 -20.43
CA ARG A 406 -23.24 4.06 -21.47
C ARG A 406 -21.87 3.42 -21.22
N PRO A 407 -21.38 2.55 -22.13
CA PRO A 407 -20.04 1.98 -22.04
C PRO A 407 -18.96 3.07 -21.97
N ASN A 408 -17.76 2.72 -21.50
CA ASN A 408 -16.64 3.66 -21.51
C ASN A 408 -16.16 3.98 -22.95
N SER A 409 -15.42 5.08 -23.15
CA SER A 409 -14.96 5.53 -24.48
C SER A 409 -14.17 4.47 -25.26
N LYS A 410 -13.36 3.66 -24.57
CA LYS A 410 -12.60 2.57 -25.17
C LYS A 410 -13.52 1.45 -25.71
N THR A 411 -14.60 1.14 -25.00
CA THR A 411 -15.60 0.18 -25.49
C THR A 411 -16.38 0.77 -26.66
N GLN A 412 -16.75 2.05 -26.59
CA GLN A 412 -17.47 2.74 -27.68
C GLN A 412 -16.64 2.80 -28.98
N SER A 413 -15.31 2.82 -28.89
CA SER A 413 -14.43 2.87 -30.07
C SER A 413 -14.18 1.51 -30.73
N LEU A 414 -14.75 0.41 -30.22
CA LEU A 414 -14.55 -0.93 -30.81
C LEU A 414 -15.37 -1.08 -32.10
N PRO A 415 -14.81 -1.64 -33.19
CA PRO A 415 -15.47 -1.68 -34.51
C PRO A 415 -16.83 -2.39 -34.53
N HIS A 416 -17.03 -3.35 -33.64
CA HIS A 416 -18.25 -4.16 -33.55
C HIS A 416 -19.22 -3.66 -32.49
N VAL A 417 -18.92 -2.57 -31.79
CA VAL A 417 -19.78 -1.97 -30.78
C VAL A 417 -20.39 -0.70 -31.38
N ARG A 418 -21.72 -0.63 -31.46
CA ARG A 418 -22.43 0.52 -32.01
C ARG A 418 -23.60 0.94 -31.15
N ASP A 419 -23.94 2.21 -31.24
CA ASP A 419 -25.14 2.78 -30.65
C ASP A 419 -26.30 2.64 -31.66
N THR A 420 -27.34 1.91 -31.30
CA THR A 420 -28.54 1.73 -32.15
C THR A 420 -29.46 2.94 -32.14
N ARG A 421 -29.25 3.89 -31.22
CA ARG A 421 -30.19 4.98 -30.87
C ARG A 421 -31.57 4.51 -30.39
N GLN A 422 -31.78 3.20 -30.29
CA GLN A 422 -33.00 2.60 -29.77
C GLN A 422 -32.70 2.05 -28.37
N ASP A 423 -33.41 2.58 -27.37
CA ASP A 423 -33.25 2.14 -25.99
C ASP A 423 -33.73 0.69 -25.81
N ILE A 424 -32.82 -0.18 -25.38
CA ILE A 424 -33.11 -1.55 -24.96
C ILE A 424 -33.27 -1.54 -23.44
N SER A 425 -34.46 -1.90 -22.96
CA SER A 425 -34.73 -2.00 -21.52
C SER A 425 -34.17 -3.30 -20.95
N LEU A 426 -33.26 -3.18 -19.99
CA LEU A 426 -32.65 -4.26 -19.23
C LEU A 426 -33.26 -4.32 -17.82
N LYS A 427 -33.57 -5.51 -17.31
CA LYS A 427 -34.04 -5.73 -15.94
C LYS A 427 -33.03 -6.55 -15.16
N CYS A 428 -32.85 -6.20 -13.88
CA CYS A 428 -32.06 -7.02 -12.97
C CYS A 428 -32.81 -8.33 -12.67
N ASP A 429 -32.16 -9.47 -12.93
CA ASP A 429 -32.70 -10.82 -12.72
C ASP A 429 -33.10 -11.14 -11.27
N LYS A 430 -32.64 -10.36 -10.29
CA LYS A 430 -32.94 -10.57 -8.86
C LYS A 430 -33.98 -9.64 -8.27
N CYS A 431 -33.98 -8.36 -8.65
CA CYS A 431 -34.80 -7.34 -8.00
C CYS A 431 -35.63 -6.51 -8.98
N GLY A 432 -35.60 -6.83 -10.28
CA GLY A 432 -36.41 -6.17 -11.29
C GLY A 432 -36.01 -4.73 -11.64
N LEU A 433 -34.97 -4.15 -11.00
CA LEU A 433 -34.54 -2.77 -11.29
C LEU A 433 -34.24 -2.62 -12.78
N GLU A 434 -34.82 -1.60 -13.40
CA GLU A 434 -34.68 -1.32 -14.82
C GLU A 434 -33.47 -0.44 -15.13
N LEU A 435 -32.85 -0.69 -16.28
CA LEU A 435 -31.69 0.00 -16.82
C LEU A 435 -31.82 0.06 -18.34
N ARG A 436 -31.67 1.22 -18.95
CA ARG A 436 -31.73 1.35 -20.42
C ARG A 436 -30.34 1.29 -21.04
N SER A 437 -30.20 0.67 -22.19
CA SER A 437 -28.97 0.73 -22.99
C SER A 437 -29.30 0.79 -24.48
N SER A 438 -28.64 1.69 -25.21
CA SER A 438 -28.71 1.74 -26.68
C SER A 438 -27.51 1.05 -27.36
N TRP A 439 -26.67 0.34 -26.60
CA TRP A 439 -25.40 -0.19 -27.09
C TRP A 439 -25.49 -1.67 -27.41
N VAL A 440 -25.18 -2.02 -28.66
CA VAL A 440 -25.13 -3.41 -29.13
C VAL A 440 -23.76 -3.77 -29.66
N PHE A 441 -23.44 -5.05 -29.55
CA PHE A 441 -22.30 -5.69 -30.18
C PHE A 441 -22.80 -6.52 -31.37
N GLU A 442 -22.33 -6.20 -32.57
CA GLU A 442 -22.71 -6.89 -33.80
C GLU A 442 -21.50 -7.58 -34.44
N HIS A 443 -21.58 -8.90 -34.56
CA HIS A 443 -20.53 -9.72 -35.17
C HIS A 443 -21.15 -10.86 -35.96
N ARG A 444 -20.81 -10.97 -37.26
CA ARG A 444 -21.32 -12.00 -38.19
C ARG A 444 -22.86 -12.10 -38.22
N GLY A 445 -23.54 -10.94 -38.29
CA GLY A 445 -25.00 -10.86 -38.30
C GLY A 445 -25.68 -11.23 -36.97
N ARG A 446 -24.91 -11.53 -35.91
CA ARG A 446 -25.44 -11.74 -34.56
C ARG A 446 -25.34 -10.44 -33.78
N ILE A 447 -26.46 -10.00 -33.24
CA ILE A 447 -26.57 -8.80 -32.42
C ILE A 447 -26.75 -9.21 -30.96
N ALA A 448 -25.97 -8.63 -30.06
CA ALA A 448 -26.09 -8.83 -28.62
C ALA A 448 -26.04 -7.50 -27.87
N THR A 449 -26.87 -7.34 -26.83
CA THR A 449 -26.87 -6.11 -26.02
C THR A 449 -25.67 -6.06 -25.09
N VAL A 450 -24.96 -4.94 -25.07
CA VAL A 450 -23.82 -4.73 -24.19
C VAL A 450 -24.32 -4.38 -22.78
N THR A 451 -23.93 -5.15 -21.78
CA THR A 451 -24.38 -4.96 -20.38
C THR A 451 -23.20 -4.70 -19.43
N PRO A 452 -23.42 -3.96 -18.32
CA PRO A 452 -22.35 -3.67 -17.36
C PRO A 452 -21.85 -4.94 -16.67
N VAL A 453 -20.52 -5.05 -16.53
CA VAL A 453 -19.83 -6.24 -15.99
C VAL A 453 -20.31 -6.64 -14.60
N ASN A 454 -20.56 -5.65 -13.73
CA ASN A 454 -20.87 -5.90 -12.33
C ASN A 454 -22.37 -6.13 -12.06
N GLY A 455 -23.21 -6.09 -13.09
CA GLY A 455 -24.66 -6.17 -12.92
C GLY A 455 -25.20 -5.08 -11.99
N HIS A 456 -26.28 -5.37 -11.28
CA HIS A 456 -26.84 -4.48 -10.26
C HIS A 456 -26.09 -4.68 -8.93
N THR A 457 -25.33 -3.66 -8.53
CA THR A 457 -24.40 -3.73 -7.38
C THR A 457 -25.08 -4.00 -6.04
N SER A 458 -26.31 -3.53 -5.82
CA SER A 458 -27.00 -3.68 -4.54
C SER A 458 -27.40 -5.13 -4.24
N CYS A 459 -27.86 -5.89 -5.24
CA CYS A 459 -28.31 -7.28 -5.09
C CYS A 459 -27.36 -8.31 -5.74
N GLY A 460 -26.36 -7.85 -6.49
CA GLY A 460 -25.46 -8.69 -7.28
C GLY A 460 -26.17 -9.50 -8.36
N GLY A 461 -27.30 -9.00 -8.87
CA GLY A 461 -28.03 -9.60 -10.00
C GLY A 461 -27.46 -9.14 -11.34
N LYS A 462 -27.73 -9.87 -12.41
CA LYS A 462 -27.34 -9.52 -13.77
C LYS A 462 -28.45 -8.75 -14.47
N TYR A 463 -28.08 -7.81 -15.32
CA TYR A 463 -29.04 -7.14 -16.19
C TYR A 463 -29.28 -8.01 -17.43
N VAL A 464 -30.55 -8.37 -17.66
CA VAL A 464 -31.02 -9.12 -18.82
C VAL A 464 -32.00 -8.26 -19.61
N PRO A 465 -31.97 -8.25 -20.95
CA PRO A 465 -32.98 -7.58 -21.75
C PRO A 465 -34.39 -8.06 -21.40
N THR A 466 -35.34 -7.13 -21.39
CA THR A 466 -36.76 -7.46 -21.18
C THR A 466 -37.29 -8.32 -22.33
N ASP A 467 -36.76 -8.10 -23.54
CA ASP A 467 -36.95 -8.99 -24.67
C ASP A 467 -35.95 -10.16 -24.59
N ALA A 468 -36.44 -11.33 -24.21
CA ALA A 468 -35.64 -12.54 -24.02
C ALA A 468 -34.94 -13.04 -25.30
N GLN A 469 -35.29 -12.52 -26.48
CA GLN A 469 -34.69 -12.94 -27.74
C GLN A 469 -33.31 -12.33 -27.99
N ILE A 470 -32.97 -11.20 -27.35
CA ILE A 470 -31.70 -10.51 -27.59
C ILE A 470 -30.63 -11.06 -26.64
N PRO A 471 -29.56 -11.70 -27.15
CA PRO A 471 -28.49 -12.22 -26.31
C PRO A 471 -27.70 -11.09 -25.63
N ILE A 472 -27.05 -11.41 -24.52
CA ILE A 472 -26.22 -10.44 -23.77
C ILE A 472 -24.73 -10.66 -24.00
N VAL A 473 -23.98 -9.55 -24.00
CA VAL A 473 -22.51 -9.57 -23.89
C VAL A 473 -22.07 -8.60 -22.80
N LEU A 474 -21.18 -9.04 -21.92
CA LEU A 474 -20.64 -8.17 -20.87
C LEU A 474 -19.63 -7.19 -21.47
N ASP A 475 -19.61 -5.95 -20.94
CA ASP A 475 -18.63 -4.90 -21.25
C ASP A 475 -17.22 -5.22 -20.72
N ILE A 476 -16.66 -6.30 -21.24
CA ILE A 476 -15.30 -6.76 -21.00
C ILE A 476 -14.62 -6.73 -22.36
N SER A 477 -13.50 -6.01 -22.49
CA SER A 477 -12.78 -5.89 -23.77
C SER A 477 -12.45 -7.26 -24.39
N ALA A 478 -12.17 -8.27 -23.56
CA ALA A 478 -11.90 -9.64 -23.99
C ALA A 478 -13.10 -10.34 -24.68
N ASN A 479 -14.34 -9.86 -24.48
CA ASN A 479 -15.54 -10.36 -25.14
C ASN A 479 -15.89 -9.59 -26.42
N LEU A 480 -15.50 -8.31 -26.49
CA LEU A 480 -15.89 -7.36 -27.53
C LEU A 480 -14.80 -7.16 -28.61
N GLU A 481 -13.53 -7.44 -28.30
CA GLU A 481 -12.44 -7.32 -29.27
C GLU A 481 -12.41 -8.51 -30.23
N ILE A 482 -12.81 -8.27 -31.47
CA ILE A 482 -12.61 -9.17 -32.61
C ILE A 482 -11.36 -8.73 -33.36
N CYS A 483 -10.50 -9.69 -33.73
CA CYS A 483 -9.29 -9.42 -34.50
C CYS A 483 -9.57 -9.47 -36.01
N LEU A 484 -8.57 -9.11 -36.83
CA LEU A 484 -8.63 -9.19 -38.30
C LEU A 484 -8.89 -10.60 -38.84
N HIS A 485 -8.67 -11.64 -38.03
CA HIS A 485 -9.00 -13.03 -38.35
C HIS A 485 -10.42 -13.43 -37.94
N ASP A 486 -11.29 -12.44 -37.70
CA ASP A 486 -12.73 -12.60 -37.47
C ASP A 486 -13.06 -13.54 -36.29
N THR A 487 -12.20 -13.51 -35.28
CA THR A 487 -12.29 -14.29 -34.05
C THR A 487 -12.00 -13.39 -32.85
N ARG A 488 -12.53 -13.72 -31.67
CA ARG A 488 -12.21 -12.98 -30.43
C ARG A 488 -10.70 -12.97 -30.22
N ARG A 489 -10.12 -11.79 -30.01
CA ARG A 489 -8.65 -11.60 -29.96
C ARG A 489 -7.97 -12.51 -28.94
N ASN A 490 -8.61 -12.73 -27.78
CA ASN A 490 -8.11 -13.62 -26.73
C ASN A 490 -8.19 -15.12 -27.08
N GLN A 491 -8.93 -15.50 -28.12
CA GLN A 491 -9.12 -16.87 -28.60
C GLN A 491 -8.54 -17.11 -30.01
N CYS A 492 -7.93 -16.09 -30.62
CA CYS A 492 -7.39 -16.22 -31.98
C CYS A 492 -5.99 -16.86 -31.96
N PRO A 493 -5.78 -18.01 -32.62
CA PRO A 493 -4.48 -18.67 -32.66
C PRO A 493 -3.44 -17.91 -33.49
N LYS A 494 -3.88 -17.11 -34.47
CA LYS A 494 -3.00 -16.28 -35.31
C LYS A 494 -2.53 -15.01 -34.61
N CYS A 495 -3.28 -14.52 -33.61
CA CYS A 495 -2.91 -13.34 -32.82
C CYS A 495 -2.25 -13.69 -31.48
N ASP A 496 -1.93 -14.96 -31.24
CA ASP A 496 -1.41 -15.44 -29.95
C ASP A 496 -2.26 -14.96 -28.77
N GLY A 497 -3.59 -15.09 -28.92
CA GLY A 497 -4.54 -14.66 -27.92
C GLY A 497 -4.24 -15.25 -26.53
N LYS A 498 -4.56 -14.51 -25.47
CA LYS A 498 -4.26 -14.89 -24.07
C LYS A 498 -4.67 -16.32 -23.68
N HIS A 499 -5.70 -16.89 -24.32
CA HIS A 499 -6.15 -18.26 -24.06
C HIS A 499 -5.58 -19.29 -25.03
N ILE A 500 -4.61 -18.93 -25.85
CA ILE A 500 -3.89 -19.79 -26.77
C ILE A 500 -2.53 -20.10 -26.17
N CYS A 501 -2.19 -21.39 -26.09
CA CYS A 501 -0.88 -21.85 -25.63
C CYS A 501 0.16 -21.82 -26.76
N PRO A 502 1.46 -22.00 -26.47
CA PRO A 502 2.51 -22.08 -27.49
C PRO A 502 2.25 -23.12 -28.60
N HIS A 503 1.48 -24.17 -28.29
CA HIS A 503 1.05 -25.20 -29.26
C HIS A 503 -0.13 -24.76 -30.16
N LYS A 504 -0.46 -23.47 -30.22
CA LYS A 504 -1.55 -22.88 -31.02
C LYS A 504 -2.95 -23.46 -30.76
N LYS A 505 -3.15 -24.07 -29.59
CA LYS A 505 -4.45 -24.60 -29.11
C LYS A 505 -4.95 -23.79 -27.92
N GLN A 506 -6.26 -23.76 -27.69
CA GLN A 506 -6.83 -23.17 -26.46
C GLN A 506 -6.23 -23.87 -25.23
N VAL A 507 -5.75 -23.13 -24.24
CA VAL A 507 -5.01 -23.65 -23.06
C VAL A 507 -5.76 -24.81 -22.40
N PHE A 508 -7.09 -24.71 -22.26
CA PHE A 508 -7.93 -25.73 -21.64
C PHE A 508 -8.27 -26.93 -22.55
N LYS A 509 -8.07 -26.81 -23.87
CA LYS A 509 -8.24 -27.91 -24.86
C LYS A 509 -6.92 -28.57 -25.26
N CYS A 510 -5.79 -27.96 -24.94
CA CYS A 510 -4.48 -28.46 -25.30
C CYS A 510 -4.10 -29.65 -24.43
N GLN A 511 -3.98 -30.85 -24.99
CA GLN A 511 -3.61 -32.06 -24.23
C GLN A 511 -2.23 -31.97 -23.56
N VAL A 512 -1.32 -31.15 -24.10
CA VAL A 512 0.01 -30.92 -23.53
C VAL A 512 -0.06 -29.96 -22.34
N CYS A 513 -0.85 -28.88 -22.46
CA CYS A 513 -0.95 -27.85 -21.41
C CYS A 513 -2.04 -28.13 -20.37
N LYS A 514 -2.97 -29.06 -20.65
CA LYS A 514 -4.00 -29.47 -19.72
C LYS A 514 -3.25 -29.98 -18.47
N PRO A 515 -3.37 -29.31 -17.32
CA PRO A 515 -2.71 -29.79 -16.11
C PRO A 515 -3.21 -31.22 -15.91
N ARG A 516 -2.30 -32.20 -15.96
CA ARG A 516 -2.61 -33.59 -15.58
C ARG A 516 -3.22 -33.48 -14.20
N GLY A 517 -4.52 -33.76 -14.11
CA GLY A 517 -5.41 -33.19 -13.10
C GLY A 517 -4.77 -33.17 -11.73
N ASP A 518 -4.69 -31.98 -11.13
CA ASP A 518 -4.36 -31.85 -9.72
C ASP A 518 -5.36 -32.74 -8.94
N PRO A 519 -4.93 -33.81 -8.25
CA PRO A 519 -5.83 -34.85 -7.72
C PRO A 519 -6.89 -34.34 -6.73
N LYS A 520 -6.81 -33.07 -6.32
CA LYS A 520 -7.64 -32.46 -5.27
C LYS A 520 -9.02 -31.95 -5.73
N GLN A 521 -9.36 -31.98 -7.02
CA GLN A 521 -10.70 -31.54 -7.50
C GLN A 521 -11.78 -32.66 -7.57
N LYS A 522 -11.50 -33.90 -7.17
CA LYS A 522 -12.49 -35.01 -7.11
C LYS A 522 -13.46 -34.98 -5.92
N ARG A 523 -13.67 -33.85 -5.24
CA ARG A 523 -14.65 -33.76 -4.14
C ARG A 523 -15.77 -32.80 -4.53
N HIS A 524 -16.79 -33.33 -5.19
CA HIS A 524 -18.22 -32.96 -5.13
C HIS A 524 -18.94 -33.64 -6.31
N ALA A 525 -19.02 -34.97 -6.26
CA ALA A 525 -20.10 -35.65 -6.96
C ALA A 525 -21.39 -35.47 -6.14
N PRO A 526 -22.54 -35.17 -6.75
CA PRO A 526 -23.81 -35.14 -6.04
C PRO A 526 -24.13 -36.55 -5.54
N ARG A 527 -24.37 -36.70 -4.23
CA ARG A 527 -24.92 -37.94 -3.68
C ARG A 527 -26.31 -38.13 -4.28
N GLY A 528 -26.53 -39.31 -4.83
CA GLY A 528 -27.76 -39.68 -5.51
C GLY A 528 -28.99 -39.56 -4.62
N LEU A 529 -30.11 -39.22 -5.25
CA LEU A 529 -31.42 -39.64 -4.79
C LEU A 529 -31.48 -41.17 -4.87
N THR A 530 -31.65 -41.81 -3.72
CA THR A 530 -32.21 -43.15 -3.66
C THR A 530 -33.72 -43.07 -3.85
N LYS A 531 -34.24 -44.07 -4.58
CA LYS A 531 -35.66 -44.30 -4.87
C LYS A 531 -36.49 -44.51 -3.61
#